data_AF-A0A654M334-F1
#
_entry.id   AF-A0A654M334-F1
#
_cell.length_a   1.000
_cell.length_b   1.000
_cell.length_c   1.000
_cell.angle_alpha   90.00
_cell.angle_beta   90.00
_cell.angle_gamma   90.00
#
_symmetry.space_group_name_H-M   'P 1'
#
loop_
_entity.id
_entity.type
_entity.pdbx_description
1 polymer ?
#
loop_
_entity_poly.entity_id
_entity_poly.type
_entity_poly.pdbx_seq_one_letter_code
_entity_poly.pdbx_strand_id
1 'polypeptide(L)' 'MESTNDSIEILANLEGNSLSIVGDTYRIIIGSEQTSGAYSIVDMLIPPNVDPLPHSHSKFQEAFYIIDGD' A
#
# COMPACT_ATOMS: atom_id res chain seq x y z
N MET A 1 -15.25 -21.05 18.03
CA MET A 1 -13.93 -20.42 17.87
C MET A 1 -13.54 -20.68 16.43
N GLU A 2 -13.72 -19.69 15.55
CA GLU A 2 -13.10 -19.75 14.23
C GLU A 2 -11.58 -19.77 14.44
N SER A 3 -10.95 -20.78 13.88
CA SER A 3 -9.49 -20.88 13.82
C SER A 3 -9.01 -19.82 12.83
N THR A 4 -8.59 -18.65 13.32
CA THR A 4 -7.86 -17.70 12.49
C THR A 4 -6.52 -18.36 12.16
N ASN A 5 -6.30 -18.65 10.88
CA ASN A 5 -5.07 -19.23 10.40
C ASN A 5 -4.03 -18.10 10.31
N ASP A 6 -3.65 -17.55 11.47
CA ASP A 6 -2.79 -16.37 11.56
C ASP A 6 -1.35 -16.79 11.24
N SER A 7 -0.97 -16.66 9.97
CA SER A 7 0.38 -16.89 9.50
C SER A 7 1.16 -15.57 9.45
N ILE A 8 2.38 -15.59 10.00
CA ILE A 8 3.31 -14.47 9.84
C ILE A 8 3.97 -14.60 8.47
N GLU A 9 3.82 -13.57 7.65
CA GLU A 9 4.52 -13.44 6.37
C GLU A 9 5.65 -12.43 6.51
N ILE A 10 6.81 -12.77 5.94
CA ILE A 10 7.98 -11.88 5.88
C ILE A 10 8.25 -11.63 4.40
N LEU A 11 8.19 -10.37 4.00
CA LEU A 11 8.58 -9.94 2.66
C LEU A 11 10.06 -9.54 2.66
N ALA A 12 10.83 -10.11 1.76
CA ALA A 12 12.20 -9.66 1.50
C ALA A 12 12.21 -8.27 0.86
N ASN A 13 13.40 -7.66 0.79
CA ASN A 13 13.56 -6.37 0.12
C ASN A 13 13.07 -6.47 -1.35
N LEU A 14 12.26 -5.50 -1.77
CA LEU A 14 11.62 -5.45 -3.09
C LEU A 14 10.63 -6.58 -3.41
N GLU A 15 10.36 -7.50 -2.48
CA GLU A 15 9.30 -8.50 -2.62
C GLU A 15 7.91 -7.87 -2.37
N GLY A 16 6.87 -8.48 -2.92
CA GLY A 16 5.48 -8.01 -2.85
C GLY A 16 4.89 -7.75 -4.24
N ASN A 17 3.56 -7.61 -4.29
CA ASN A 17 2.86 -7.37 -5.55
C ASN A 17 3.02 -5.92 -5.99
N SER A 18 3.56 -5.71 -7.19
CA SER A 18 3.81 -4.37 -7.75
C SER A 18 2.90 -4.09 -8.94
N LEU A 19 2.37 -2.86 -8.98
CA LEU A 19 1.48 -2.36 -10.02
C LEU A 19 2.02 -1.03 -10.55
N SER A 20 1.97 -0.85 -11.87
CA SER A 20 2.28 0.43 -12.51
C SER A 20 1.00 1.13 -12.94
N ILE A 21 0.79 2.35 -12.46
CA ILE A 21 -0.44 3.12 -12.72
C ILE A 21 -0.02 4.53 -13.13
N VAL A 22 -0.30 4.92 -14.37
CA VAL A 22 -0.07 6.28 -14.89
C VAL A 22 1.37 6.81 -14.66
N GLY A 23 2.37 5.92 -14.69
CA GLY A 23 3.78 6.26 -14.52
C GLY A 23 4.32 6.07 -13.10
N ASP A 24 3.44 5.92 -12.13
CA ASP A 24 3.79 5.58 -10.75
C ASP A 24 3.99 4.08 -10.57
N THR A 25 4.75 3.70 -9.54
CA THR A 25 4.85 2.31 -9.10
C THR A 25 4.32 2.16 -7.67
N TYR A 26 3.37 1.26 -7.49
CA TYR A 26 2.75 0.92 -6.21
C TYR A 26 3.11 -0.51 -5.86
N ARG A 27 3.65 -0.75 -4.68
CA ARG A 27 3.95 -2.07 -4.16
C ARG A 27 3.15 -2.33 -2.89
N ILE A 28 2.28 -3.33 -2.94
CA ILE A 28 1.44 -3.71 -1.79
C ILE A 28 2.31 -4.51 -0.82
N ILE A 29 2.57 -3.92 0.35
CA ILE A 29 3.32 -4.55 1.44
C ILE A 29 2.36 -5.32 2.35
N ILE A 30 1.19 -4.75 2.64
CA ILE A 30 0.10 -5.39 3.37
C ILE A 30 -1.22 -5.06 2.67
N GLY A 31 -1.89 -6.08 2.17
CA GLY A 31 -3.24 -5.99 1.60
C GLY A 31 -4.34 -6.08 2.65
N SER A 32 -5.53 -5.60 2.29
CA SER A 32 -6.71 -5.57 3.16
C SER A 32 -7.11 -6.96 3.71
N GLU A 33 -7.01 -8.00 2.87
CA GLU A 33 -7.35 -9.38 3.28
C GLU A 33 -6.44 -9.89 4.41
N GLN A 34 -5.16 -9.52 4.40
CA GLN A 34 -4.19 -9.90 5.44
C GLN A 34 -4.49 -9.25 6.80
N THR A 35 -5.30 -8.19 6.83
CA THR A 35 -5.67 -7.46 8.06
C THR A 35 -7.17 -7.56 8.37
N SER A 36 -7.90 -8.45 7.69
CA SER A 36 -9.36 -8.55 7.79
C SER A 36 -10.07 -7.20 7.59
N GLY A 37 -9.54 -6.36 6.70
CA GLY A 37 -10.09 -5.05 6.36
C GLY A 37 -9.72 -3.91 7.32
N ALA A 38 -8.82 -4.13 8.28
CA ALA A 38 -8.43 -3.10 9.24
C ALA A 38 -7.56 -2.00 8.61
N TYR A 39 -6.59 -2.37 7.78
CA TYR A 39 -5.70 -1.42 7.08
C TYR A 39 -4.97 -2.05 5.90
N SER A 40 -4.28 -1.22 5.11
CA SER A 40 -3.34 -1.65 4.07
C SER A 40 -2.11 -0.75 4.09
N ILE A 41 -0.97 -1.27 3.64
CA ILE A 41 0.28 -0.52 3.48
C ILE A 41 0.75 -0.69 2.05
N VAL A 42 0.97 0.44 1.39
CA VAL A 42 1.47 0.50 0.01
C VAL A 42 2.73 1.35 0.02
N ASP A 43 3.81 0.79 -0.54
CA ASP A 43 5.03 1.51 -0.85
C ASP A 43 4.88 2.13 -2.24
N MET A 44 5.21 3.41 -2.37
CA MET A 44 4.91 4.22 -3.55
C MET A 44 6.19 4.89 -4.06
N LEU A 45 6.50 4.66 -5.33
CA LEU A 45 7.50 5.43 -6.06
C LEU A 45 6.77 6.34 -7.05
N ILE A 46 6.80 7.63 -6.76
CA ILE A 46 6.14 8.68 -7.53
C ILE A 46 7.21 9.50 -8.25
N PRO A 47 7.27 9.46 -9.60
CA PRO A 47 8.22 10.27 -10.36
C PRO A 47 7.93 11.78 -10.24
N PRO A 48 8.94 12.65 -10.41
CA PRO A 48 8.74 14.10 -10.38
C PRO A 48 7.68 14.57 -11.40
N ASN A 49 6.83 15.50 -10.98
CA ASN A 49 5.75 16.11 -11.77
C ASN A 49 4.59 15.17 -12.15
N VAL A 50 4.53 13.98 -11.55
CA VAL A 50 3.37 13.10 -11.63
C VAL A 50 2.73 13.09 -10.26
N ASP A 51 1.57 13.73 -10.13
CA ASP A 51 0.81 13.71 -8.88
C ASP A 51 -0.59 13.18 -9.15
N PRO A 52 -1.16 12.39 -8.23
CA PRO A 52 -2.57 12.05 -8.30
C PRO A 52 -3.41 13.33 -8.25
N LEU A 53 -4.39 13.44 -9.16
CA LEU A 53 -5.34 14.56 -9.16
C LEU A 53 -6.05 14.65 -7.79
N PRO A 54 -6.40 15.87 -7.33
CA PRO A 54 -7.14 16.03 -6.08
C PRO A 54 -8.39 15.15 -6.04
N HIS A 55 -8.51 14.32 -5.01
CA HIS A 55 -9.61 13.37 -4.82
C HIS A 55 -9.96 13.21 -3.33
N SER A 56 -10.95 12.35 -3.03
CA SER A 56 -11.38 12.09 -1.65
C SER A 56 -11.83 10.65 -1.46
N HIS A 57 -11.72 10.18 -0.22
CA HIS A 57 -12.17 8.86 0.20
C HIS A 57 -13.31 8.98 1.20
N SER A 58 -14.49 8.47 0.85
CA SER A 58 -15.68 8.53 1.71
C SER A 58 -15.76 7.41 2.74
N LYS A 59 -14.95 6.36 2.58
CA LYS A 59 -15.05 5.11 3.36
C LYS A 59 -13.83 4.80 4.21
N PHE A 60 -12.71 5.50 4.01
CA PHE A 60 -11.47 5.23 4.71
C PHE A 60 -10.62 6.51 4.83
N GLN A 61 -9.63 6.45 5.70
CA GLN A 61 -8.64 7.50 5.90
C GLN A 61 -7.34 7.10 5.22
N GLU A 62 -6.64 8.09 4.66
CA GLU A 62 -5.34 7.92 4.04
C GLU A 62 -4.31 8.78 4.77
N ALA A 63 -3.09 8.26 4.91
CA ALA A 63 -1.98 8.98 5.50
C ALA A 63 -0.70 8.63 4.73
N PHE A 64 0.21 9.59 4.65
CA PHE A 64 1.48 9.45 3.95
C PHE A 64 2.63 9.54 4.94
N TYR A 65 3.59 8.64 4.79
CA TYR A 65 4.88 8.71 5.47
C TYR A 65 5.97 8.76 4.40
N ILE A 66 6.63 9.90 4.28
CA ILE A 66 7.67 10.12 3.26
C ILE A 66 8.95 9.43 3.72
N ILE A 67 9.46 8.52 2.89
CA ILE A 67 10.69 7.77 3.14
C ILE A 67 11.89 8.45 2.46
N ASP A 68 11.69 8.98 1.25
CA ASP A 68 12.67 9.69 0.45
C ASP A 68 11.95 10.64 -0.53
N GLY A 69 12.63 11.72 -0.93
CA GLY A 69 12.03 12.82 -1.72
C GLY A 69 11.35 13.90 -0.88
N ASP A 70 10.73 14.86 -1.58
CA ASP A 70 10.19 16.11 -1.03
C ASP A 70 8.74 16.36 -1.49
#